data_AF-A0A9P4TTM7-F1
#
_entry.id   AF-A0A9P4TTM7-F1
#
_cell.length_a   1.000
_cell.length_b   1.000
_cell.length_c   1.000
_cell.angle_alpha   90.00
_cell.angle_beta   90.00
_cell.angle_gamma   90.00
#
_symmetry.space_group_name_H-M   'P 1'
#
loop_
_entity.id
_entity.type
_entity.pdbx_description
1 polymer ?
#
loop_
_entity_poly.entity_id
_entity_poly.type
_entity_poly.pdbx_seq_one_letter_code
_entity_poly.pdbx_strand_id
1 'polypeptide(L)' 'MLLLFVVFGDSYWRVRCADIAGLHRTDPLMNPGVPSQHAHSYYGGPNFGFDTSYEDLMASPCTSCADAQDKSGYW' A
#
# COMPACT_ATOMS: atom_id res chain seq x y z
N MET A 1 36.50 27.57 -16.73
CA MET A 1 36.31 26.57 -15.65
C MET A 1 34.82 26.55 -15.33
N LEU A 2 34.05 25.60 -15.89
CA LEU A 2 32.62 25.47 -15.61
C LEU A 2 32.47 24.66 -14.31
N LEU A 3 31.99 25.29 -13.24
CA LEU A 3 31.67 24.61 -11.97
C LEU A 3 30.33 23.89 -12.13
N LEU A 4 30.35 22.55 -12.18
CA LEU A 4 29.15 21.73 -12.00
C LEU A 4 28.82 21.66 -10.51
N PHE A 5 27.66 22.17 -10.12
CA PHE A 5 27.07 21.89 -8.81
C PHE A 5 26.23 20.61 -8.92
N VAL A 6 26.65 19.55 -8.22
CA VAL A 6 25.82 18.36 -8.01
C VAL A 6 24.98 18.61 -6.76
N VAL A 7 23.66 18.69 -6.94
CA VAL A 7 22.70 18.75 -5.83
C VAL A 7 22.29 17.32 -5.52
N PHE A 8 22.58 16.85 -4.32
CA PHE A 8 21.98 15.63 -3.79
C PHE A 8 20.59 16.00 -3.27
N GLY A 9 19.56 15.41 -3.85
CA GLY A 9 18.19 15.51 -3.37
C GLY A 9 17.74 14.18 -2.81
N ASP A 10 17.10 14.19 -1.65
CA ASP A 10 16.45 13.01 -1.10
C ASP A 10 15.23 12.65 -1.94
N SER A 11 15.27 11.50 -2.62
CA SER A 11 14.11 10.91 -3.25
C SER A 11 13.42 9.99 -2.25
N TYR A 12 12.19 10.34 -1.88
CA TYR A 12 11.33 9.45 -1.11
C TYR A 12 10.03 9.22 -1.87
N TRP A 13 9.48 8.03 -1.71
CA TRP A 13 8.14 7.72 -2.18
C TRP A 13 7.16 7.90 -1.02
N ARG A 14 6.07 8.60 -1.28
CA ARG A 14 4.97 8.79 -0.33
C ARG A 14 3.68 8.39 -1.00
N VAL A 15 2.97 7.45 -0.38
CA VAL A 15 1.58 7.20 -0.72
C VAL A 15 0.72 8.26 -0.06
N ARG A 16 -0.23 8.82 -0.81
CA ARG A 16 -1.25 9.70 -0.26
C ARG A 16 -2.55 8.91 -0.22
N CYS A 17 -2.99 8.48 0.96
CA CYS A 17 -4.31 7.89 1.15
C CYS A 17 -5.10 8.69 2.16
N ALA A 18 -6.41 8.81 1.91
CA ALA A 18 -7.30 9.71 2.65
C ALA A 18 -7.64 9.15 4.03
N ASP A 19 -8.00 7.87 4.10
CA ASP A 19 -8.48 7.23 5.33
C ASP A 19 -7.96 5.80 5.47
N ILE A 20 -7.88 5.36 6.74
CA ILE A 20 -7.65 3.96 7.12
C ILE A 20 -8.93 3.19 6.82
N ALA A 21 -8.84 2.22 5.91
CA ALA A 21 -9.96 1.35 5.57
C ALA A 21 -10.29 0.36 6.71
N GLY A 22 -9.31 0.00 7.54
CA GLY A 22 -9.56 -0.70 8.80
C GLY A 22 -8.31 -1.16 9.54
N LEU A 23 -8.51 -1.69 10.76
CA LEU A 23 -7.47 -2.32 11.59
C LEU A 23 -7.66 -3.83 11.59
N HIS A 24 -6.73 -4.58 11.00
CA HIS A 24 -6.89 -6.01 10.79
C HIS A 24 -5.59 -6.79 11.06
N ARG A 25 -5.72 -8.02 11.55
CA ARG A 25 -4.60 -8.97 11.67
C ARG A 25 -4.39 -9.75 10.39
N THR A 26 -4.38 -9.04 9.27
CA THR A 26 -4.33 -9.61 7.93
C THR A 26 -2.99 -9.25 7.30
N ASP A 27 -2.26 -10.27 6.84
CA ASP A 27 -0.99 -10.12 6.14
C ASP A 27 -0.83 -11.25 5.11
N PRO A 28 -1.33 -11.06 3.88
CA PRO A 28 -1.27 -12.08 2.84
C PRO A 28 0.17 -12.32 2.33
N LEU A 29 1.14 -11.46 2.68
CA LEU A 29 2.53 -11.62 2.28
C LEU A 29 3.31 -12.48 3.28
N MET A 30 3.19 -12.17 4.58
CA MET A 30 3.96 -12.84 5.64
C MET A 30 3.21 -14.01 6.28
N ASN A 31 1.88 -13.93 6.38
CA ASN A 31 1.03 -14.95 7.00
C ASN A 31 -0.18 -15.33 6.11
N PRO A 32 0.06 -15.90 4.92
CA PRO A 32 -1.03 -16.23 4.01
C PRO A 32 -2.04 -17.20 4.65
N GLY A 33 -3.33 -16.89 4.53
CA GLY A 33 -4.44 -17.71 4.99
C GLY A 33 -4.68 -17.73 6.51
N VAL A 34 -3.86 -17.04 7.32
CA VAL A 34 -3.97 -17.07 8.78
C VAL A 34 -3.77 -15.68 9.42
N PRO A 35 -4.27 -15.45 10.66
CA PRO A 35 -4.05 -14.18 11.35
C PRO A 35 -2.56 -13.88 11.60
N SER A 36 -2.14 -12.66 11.26
CA SER A 36 -0.79 -12.15 11.52
C SER A 36 -0.55 -11.94 13.02
N GLN A 37 0.72 -11.84 13.44
CA GLN A 37 1.07 -11.71 14.87
C GLN A 37 0.62 -10.37 15.49
N HIS A 38 0.41 -9.33 14.69
CA HIS A 38 -0.02 -8.00 15.11
C HIS A 38 -1.08 -7.43 14.16
N ALA A 39 -1.78 -6.37 14.56
CA ALA A 39 -2.76 -5.71 13.72
C ALA A 39 -2.11 -4.62 12.86
N HIS A 40 -2.60 -4.45 11.64
CA HIS A 40 -2.16 -3.46 10.68
C HIS A 40 -3.25 -2.42 10.42
N SER A 41 -2.85 -1.18 10.15
CA SER A 41 -3.73 -0.11 9.67
C SER A 41 -3.72 -0.12 8.15
N TYR A 42 -4.80 -0.60 7.54
CA TYR A 42 -4.84 -0.82 6.10
C TYR A 42 -5.27 0.43 5.32
N TYR A 43 -4.59 0.68 4.20
CA TYR A 43 -4.93 1.64 3.15
C TYR A 43 -4.86 0.95 1.78
N GLY A 44 -5.72 1.35 0.83
CA GLY A 44 -5.74 0.77 -0.51
C GLY A 44 -7.13 0.33 -0.97
N GLY A 45 -7.16 -0.67 -1.85
CA GLY A 45 -8.39 -1.24 -2.41
C GLY A 45 -9.10 -2.23 -1.48
N PRO A 46 -10.44 -2.35 -1.53
CA PRO A 46 -11.18 -3.20 -0.59
C PRO A 46 -11.04 -4.71 -0.80
N ASN A 47 -10.43 -5.19 -1.90
CA ASN A 47 -10.21 -6.63 -2.12
C ASN A 47 -8.98 -7.18 -1.37
N PHE A 48 -8.70 -6.66 -0.18
CA PHE A 48 -7.60 -7.11 0.66
C PHE A 48 -8.08 -8.09 1.74
N GLY A 49 -7.36 -9.19 1.93
CA GLY A 49 -7.75 -10.31 2.77
C GLY A 49 -6.57 -11.22 3.15
N PHE A 50 -6.87 -12.36 3.77
CA PHE A 50 -5.84 -13.30 4.27
C PHE A 50 -5.05 -13.97 3.16
N ASP A 51 -5.64 -14.11 1.98
CA ASP A 51 -5.01 -14.69 0.79
C ASP A 51 -5.41 -13.79 -0.36
N THR A 52 -4.52 -12.88 -0.74
CA THR A 52 -4.78 -11.82 -1.71
C THR A 52 -3.68 -11.82 -2.75
N SER A 53 -4.08 -12.03 -4.01
CA SER A 53 -3.20 -11.93 -5.16
C SER A 53 -3.13 -10.51 -5.72
N TYR A 54 -2.23 -10.31 -6.68
CA TYR A 54 -2.18 -9.07 -7.45
C TYR A 54 -3.50 -8.83 -8.22
N GLU A 55 -4.03 -9.89 -8.84
CA GLU A 55 -5.26 -9.84 -9.62
C GLU A 55 -6.46 -9.40 -8.76
N ASP A 56 -6.53 -9.89 -7.52
CA ASP A 56 -7.58 -9.51 -6.57
C ASP A 56 -7.54 -8.01 -6.26
N LEU A 57 -6.35 -7.47 -5.97
CA LEU A 57 -6.16 -6.04 -5.71
C LEU A 57 -6.54 -5.20 -6.92
N MET A 58 -6.08 -5.58 -8.13
CA MET A 58 -6.40 -4.86 -9.36
C MET A 58 -7.91 -4.88 -9.69
N ALA A 59 -8.62 -5.94 -9.27
CA ALA A 59 -10.07 -6.05 -9.39
C ALA A 59 -10.85 -5.19 -8.37
N SER A 60 -10.18 -4.51 -7.44
CA SER A 60 -10.83 -3.63 -6.47
C SER A 60 -11.65 -2.52 -7.17
N PRO A 61 -12.92 -2.27 -6.78
CA PRO A 61 -13.74 -1.24 -7.44
C PRO A 61 -13.30 0.20 -7.16
N CYS A 62 -12.57 0.42 -6.07
CA CYS A 62 -12.08 1.72 -5.61
C CYS A 62 -10.79 1.55 -4.78
N THR A 63 -10.25 2.67 -4.27
CA THR A 63 -9.08 2.71 -3.38
C THR A 63 -9.23 3.88 -2.40
N SER A 64 -8.64 3.77 -1.21
CA SER A 64 -8.53 4.91 -0.27
C SER A 64 -7.41 5.89 -0.65
N CYS A 65 -6.62 5.56 -1.67
CA CYS A 65 -5.48 6.36 -2.11
C CYS A 65 -5.86 7.44 -3.15
N ALA A 66 -5.04 8.48 -3.23
CA ALA A 66 -5.33 9.69 -4.01
C ALA A 66 -5.33 9.45 -5.53
N ASP A 67 -4.55 8.47 -5.98
CA ASP A 67 -4.55 8.02 -7.36
C ASP A 67 -5.54 6.85 -7.48
N ALA A 68 -6.58 7.01 -8.30
CA ALA A 68 -7.63 5.99 -8.45
C ALA A 68 -7.13 4.70 -9.12
N GLN A 69 -6.00 4.76 -9.81
CA GLN A 69 -5.33 3.60 -10.39
C GLN A 69 -4.49 2.83 -9.37
N ASP A 70 -4.12 3.46 -8.24
CA ASP A 70 -3.35 2.81 -7.18
C ASP A 70 -4.26 1.97 -6.26
N LYS A 71 -4.40 0.71 -6.63
CA LYS A 71 -5.18 -0.30 -5.88
C LYS A 71 -4.30 -1.19 -5.00
N SER A 72 -3.04 -0.80 -4.80
CA SER A 72 -2.10 -1.53 -3.94
C SER A 72 -2.61 -1.56 -2.50
N GLY A 73 -2.20 -2.56 -1.73
CA GLY A 73 -2.39 -2.55 -0.28
C GLY A 73 -1.19 -1.99 0.46
N TYR A 74 -1.43 -1.15 1.46
CA TYR A 74 -0.43 -0.60 2.38
C TYR A 74 -0.91 -0.83 3.82
N TRP A 75 -0.08 -1.43 4.67
CA TRP A 75 -0.50 -1.85 6.02
C TRP A 75 0.67 -1.99 7.01
#